data_AF-A0A9W8G361-F1
#
_entry.id   AF-A0A9W8G361-F1
#
_cell.length_a   1.000
_cell.length_b   1.000
_cell.length_c   1.000
_cell.angle_alpha   90.00
_cell.angle_beta   90.00
_cell.angle_gamma   90.00
#
_symmetry.space_group_name_H-M   'P 1'
#
loop_
_entity.id
_entity.type
_entity.pdbx_description
1 polymer ?
#
loop_
_entity_poly.entity_id
_entity_poly.type
_entity_poly.pdbx_seq_one_letter_code
_entity_poly.pdbx_strand_id
1 'polypeptide(L)'
;MYIAYHSRYTDNVRLVQETLVLRARVANICGYNTFAEFALEHQMAKNPANVQHFLDNLETKIGLLASENRKKLVQLKKKDMKNLGKEYVDFYTWDEAYYSHMLTKEMFDLNTEHVKEYFPLKHVIQTAISIFENLLGLQTKRAGSPNVWHPDVELYEVWDPIENLLVGHLYLDLYSRKNKCTGGTTFYLRPGFVQIDKLRECPVSAIVVDFPKPSNTSQALLSLTQVKTIFHELGHAFHNICTKTKWGGLCSSNVEHDFVEMPSQLMENWCLQPSQSTTLQTEI
;
A
#
# COMPACT_ATOMS: atom_id res chain seq x y z
N MET A 1 7.33 -25.24 -4.66
CA MET A 1 7.29 -23.90 -4.04
C MET A 1 5.89 -23.52 -3.56
N TYR A 2 4.88 -23.47 -4.44
CA TYR A 2 3.51 -23.09 -4.09
C TYR A 2 2.93 -23.87 -2.89
N ILE A 3 2.97 -25.21 -2.95
CA ILE A 3 2.44 -26.08 -1.86
C ILE A 3 3.17 -25.78 -0.54
N ALA A 4 4.51 -25.78 -0.56
CA ALA A 4 5.31 -25.48 0.63
C ALA A 4 4.97 -24.11 1.24
N TYR A 5 4.70 -23.09 0.43
CA TYR A 5 4.28 -21.76 0.90
C TYR A 5 2.87 -21.76 1.53
N HIS A 6 1.92 -22.46 0.92
CA HIS A 6 0.52 -22.53 1.36
C HIS A 6 0.26 -23.56 2.47
N SER A 7 1.22 -24.42 2.77
CA SER A 7 1.17 -25.39 3.87
C SER A 7 2.04 -24.99 5.07
N ARG A 8 2.47 -23.73 5.17
CA ARG A 8 3.25 -23.23 6.30
C ARG A 8 2.41 -23.16 7.58
N TYR A 9 3.07 -23.38 8.72
CA TYR A 9 2.48 -23.21 10.06
C TYR A 9 1.19 -24.02 10.25
N THR A 10 1.26 -25.33 10.08
CA THR A 10 0.08 -26.23 10.20
C THR A 10 -0.64 -26.10 11.55
N ASP A 11 0.07 -25.73 12.62
CA ASP A 11 -0.50 -25.47 13.94
C ASP A 11 -1.54 -24.33 13.92
N ASN A 12 -1.47 -23.42 12.95
CA ASN A 12 -2.44 -22.33 12.78
C ASN A 12 -3.84 -22.84 12.49
N VAL A 13 -4.02 -24.05 11.94
CA VAL A 13 -5.36 -24.61 11.67
C VAL A 13 -6.15 -24.71 12.97
N ARG A 14 -5.53 -25.24 14.02
CA ARG A 14 -6.15 -25.35 15.35
C ARG A 14 -6.41 -23.97 15.95
N LEU A 15 -5.45 -23.06 15.85
CA LEU A 15 -5.58 -21.70 16.40
C LEU A 15 -6.71 -20.91 15.73
N VAL A 16 -6.88 -21.05 14.42
CA VAL A 16 -7.98 -20.40 13.68
C VAL A 16 -9.33 -20.98 14.11
N GLN A 17 -9.45 -22.30 14.25
CA GLN A 17 -10.68 -22.93 14.74
C GLN A 17 -11.06 -22.42 16.13
N GLU A 18 -10.10 -22.37 17.05
CA GLU A 18 -10.30 -21.82 18.39
C GLU A 18 -10.69 -20.33 18.33
N THR A 19 -10.02 -19.54 17.50
CA THR A 19 -10.33 -18.12 17.28
C THR A 19 -11.76 -17.91 16.79
N LEU A 20 -12.26 -18.74 15.87
CA LEU A 20 -13.63 -18.65 15.36
C LEU A 20 -14.67 -18.90 16.46
N VAL A 21 -14.45 -19.92 17.29
CA VAL A 21 -15.32 -20.22 18.44
C VAL A 21 -15.30 -19.09 19.44
N LEU A 22 -14.12 -18.56 19.78
CA LEU A 22 -13.98 -17.44 20.71
C LEU A 22 -14.64 -16.17 20.18
N ARG A 23 -14.48 -15.86 18.89
CA ARG A 23 -15.14 -14.71 18.23
C ARG A 23 -16.66 -14.80 18.28
N ALA A 24 -17.23 -15.99 18.02
CA ALA A 24 -18.67 -16.21 18.16
C ALA A 24 -19.15 -15.99 19.60
N ARG A 25 -18.38 -16.44 20.61
CA ARG A 25 -18.68 -16.20 22.02
C ARG A 25 -18.63 -14.72 22.39
N VAL A 26 -17.61 -13.99 21.92
CA VAL A 26 -17.49 -12.53 22.14
C VAL A 26 -18.70 -11.81 21.56
N ALA A 27 -19.09 -12.12 20.33
CA ALA A 27 -20.26 -11.52 19.68
C ALA A 27 -21.54 -11.73 20.50
N ASN A 28 -21.79 -12.96 20.96
CA ASN A 28 -22.97 -13.30 21.76
C ASN A 28 -22.99 -12.54 23.10
N ILE A 29 -21.85 -12.49 23.81
CA ILE A 29 -21.73 -11.72 25.08
C ILE A 29 -22.03 -10.24 24.86
N CYS A 30 -21.59 -9.69 23.73
CA CYS A 30 -21.85 -8.29 23.37
C CYS A 30 -23.24 -8.05 22.75
N GLY A 31 -24.08 -9.08 22.59
CA GLY A 31 -25.46 -8.96 22.10
C GLY A 31 -25.64 -9.04 20.58
N TYR A 32 -24.63 -9.52 19.83
CA TYR A 32 -24.69 -9.70 18.37
C TYR A 32 -24.87 -11.18 18.01
N ASN A 33 -25.52 -11.46 16.88
CA ASN A 33 -25.76 -12.84 16.44
C ASN A 33 -24.49 -13.47 15.84
N THR A 34 -23.66 -12.64 15.21
CA THR A 34 -22.41 -13.08 14.59
C THR A 34 -21.27 -12.12 14.90
N PHE A 35 -20.03 -12.62 14.85
CA PHE A 35 -18.86 -11.75 14.97
C PHE A 35 -18.76 -10.74 13.83
N ALA A 36 -19.31 -11.04 12.65
CA ALA A 36 -19.33 -10.11 11.53
C ALA A 36 -20.21 -8.89 11.83
N GLU A 37 -21.38 -9.07 12.46
CA GLU A 37 -22.21 -7.95 12.91
C GLU A 37 -21.46 -7.09 13.94
N PHE A 38 -20.84 -7.73 14.94
CA PHE A 38 -20.03 -7.05 15.95
C PHE A 38 -18.87 -6.25 15.34
N ALA A 39 -18.11 -6.85 14.42
CA ALA A 39 -16.94 -6.23 13.82
C ALA A 39 -17.28 -5.08 12.85
N LEU A 40 -18.45 -5.12 12.22
CA LEU A 40 -18.85 -4.16 11.18
C LEU A 40 -19.62 -2.95 11.70
N GLU A 41 -20.11 -2.94 12.94
CA GLU A 41 -20.92 -1.85 13.49
C GLU A 41 -20.27 -0.48 13.33
N HIS A 42 -18.98 -0.39 13.64
CA HIS A 42 -18.19 0.85 13.55
C HIS A 42 -17.43 0.98 12.22
N GLN A 43 -17.72 0.14 11.23
CA GLN A 43 -17.13 0.22 9.90
C GLN A 43 -18.04 1.03 8.96
N MET A 44 -17.53 1.47 7.82
CA MET A 44 -18.31 2.15 6.78
C MET A 44 -19.38 1.21 6.20
N ALA A 45 -19.08 -0.09 6.09
CA ALA A 45 -20.01 -1.10 5.60
C ALA A 45 -21.19 -1.40 6.55
N LYS A 46 -21.07 -1.09 7.84
CA LYS A 46 -22.10 -1.22 8.91
C LYS A 46 -22.59 -2.63 9.25
N ASN A 47 -22.81 -3.52 8.29
CA ASN A 47 -23.37 -4.85 8.55
C ASN A 47 -23.00 -5.88 7.47
N PRO A 48 -23.15 -7.19 7.75
CA PRO A 48 -22.77 -8.25 6.80
C PRO A 48 -23.55 -8.24 5.49
N ALA A 49 -24.82 -7.81 5.50
CA ALA A 49 -25.64 -7.79 4.29
C ALA A 49 -25.14 -6.77 3.26
N ASN A 50 -24.66 -5.61 3.72
CA ASN A 50 -24.01 -4.62 2.86
C ASN A 50 -22.72 -5.16 2.24
N VAL A 51 -21.91 -5.89 3.01
CA VAL A 51 -20.68 -6.53 2.52
C VAL A 51 -21.01 -7.59 1.47
N GLN A 52 -22.00 -8.45 1.74
CA GLN A 52 -22.42 -9.48 0.80
C GLN A 52 -22.93 -8.87 -0.51
N HIS A 53 -23.81 -7.86 -0.43
CA HIS A 53 -24.32 -7.16 -1.60
C HIS A 53 -23.20 -6.50 -2.42
N PHE A 54 -22.19 -5.91 -1.76
CA PHE A 54 -21.01 -5.36 -2.44
C PHE A 54 -20.24 -6.44 -3.21
N LEU A 55 -19.98 -7.59 -2.56
CA LEU A 55 -19.24 -8.71 -3.17
C LEU A 55 -20.00 -9.33 -4.34
N ASP A 56 -21.32 -9.55 -4.20
CA ASP A 56 -22.17 -10.11 -5.25
C ASP A 56 -22.23 -9.17 -6.47
N ASN A 57 -22.31 -7.87 -6.23
CA ASN A 57 -22.29 -6.86 -7.29
C ASN A 57 -20.94 -6.83 -8.00
N LEU A 58 -19.84 -6.90 -7.26
CA LEU A 58 -18.50 -6.98 -7.81
C LEU A 58 -18.33 -8.21 -8.69
N GLU A 59 -18.69 -9.40 -8.18
CA GLU A 59 -18.65 -10.65 -8.92
C GLU A 59 -19.48 -10.57 -10.21
N THR A 60 -20.69 -10.02 -10.14
CA THR A 60 -21.56 -9.85 -11.31
C THR A 60 -20.90 -8.98 -12.39
N LYS A 61 -20.23 -7.89 -11.98
CA LYS A 61 -19.60 -6.94 -12.91
C LYS A 61 -18.31 -7.47 -13.54
N ILE A 62 -17.49 -8.20 -12.79
CA ILE A 62 -16.16 -8.61 -13.26
C ILE A 62 -16.06 -10.09 -13.63
N GLY A 63 -17.06 -10.91 -13.27
CA GLY A 63 -17.00 -12.36 -13.40
C GLY A 63 -16.83 -12.85 -14.84
N LEU A 64 -17.51 -12.20 -15.80
CA LEU A 64 -17.34 -12.52 -17.22
C LEU A 64 -15.90 -12.26 -17.67
N LEU A 65 -15.37 -11.07 -17.38
CA LEU A 65 -14.00 -10.69 -17.72
C LEU A 65 -12.97 -11.61 -17.05
N ALA A 66 -13.17 -11.96 -15.78
CA ALA A 66 -12.31 -12.88 -15.05
C ALA A 66 -12.29 -14.27 -15.70
N SER A 67 -13.45 -14.79 -16.11
CA SER A 67 -13.58 -16.07 -16.82
C SER A 67 -12.88 -16.03 -18.19
N GLU A 68 -13.03 -14.95 -18.94
CA GLU A 68 -12.34 -14.76 -20.22
C GLU A 68 -10.82 -14.68 -20.06
N ASN A 69 -10.34 -13.94 -19.06
CA ASN A 69 -8.92 -13.85 -18.76
C ASN A 69 -8.37 -15.23 -18.36
N ARG A 70 -9.08 -15.99 -17.52
CA ARG A 70 -8.69 -17.36 -17.18
C ARG A 70 -8.60 -18.26 -18.42
N LYS A 71 -9.55 -18.15 -19.37
CA LYS A 71 -9.47 -18.90 -20.64
C LYS A 71 -8.22 -18.52 -21.43
N LYS A 72 -7.83 -17.24 -21.50
CA LYS A 72 -6.60 -16.81 -22.17
C LYS A 72 -5.35 -17.45 -21.54
N LEU A 73 -5.26 -17.46 -20.21
CA LEU A 73 -4.15 -18.10 -19.49
C LEU A 73 -4.07 -19.62 -19.77
N VAL A 74 -5.22 -20.31 -19.78
CA VAL A 74 -5.28 -21.74 -20.11
C VAL A 74 -4.82 -22.02 -21.54
N GLN A 75 -5.22 -21.18 -22.51
CA GLN A 75 -4.77 -21.32 -23.90
C GLN A 75 -3.27 -21.07 -24.04
N LEU A 76 -2.74 -20.10 -23.30
CA LEU A 76 -1.30 -19.83 -23.28
C LEU A 76 -0.52 -21.02 -22.73
N LYS A 77 -0.99 -21.64 -21.64
CA LYS A 77 -0.42 -22.89 -21.12
C LYS A 77 -0.44 -24.02 -22.15
N LYS A 78 -1.55 -24.22 -22.86
CA LYS A 78 -1.65 -25.24 -23.93
C LYS A 78 -0.61 -25.03 -25.02
N LYS A 79 -0.45 -23.79 -25.49
CA LYS A 79 0.54 -23.42 -26.50
C LYS A 79 1.97 -23.66 -26.00
N ASP A 80 2.28 -23.23 -24.78
CA ASP A 80 3.58 -23.38 -24.15
C ASP A 80 3.97 -24.86 -23.99
N MET A 81 3.07 -25.70 -23.44
CA MET A 81 3.32 -27.14 -23.28
C MET A 81 3.50 -27.85 -24.63
N LYS A 82 2.71 -27.49 -25.65
CA LYS A 82 2.87 -28.01 -27.01
C LYS A 82 4.25 -27.65 -27.58
N ASN A 83 4.71 -26.42 -27.40
CA ASN A 83 6.02 -25.97 -27.86
C ASN A 83 7.18 -26.71 -27.15
N LEU A 84 6.96 -27.11 -25.89
CA LEU A 84 7.89 -27.92 -25.11
C LEU A 84 7.81 -29.43 -25.43
N GLY A 85 6.92 -29.85 -26.35
CA GLY A 85 6.70 -31.26 -26.67
C GLY A 85 6.11 -32.08 -25.50
N LYS A 86 5.39 -31.42 -24.58
CA LYS A 86 4.78 -32.04 -23.40
C LYS A 86 3.28 -32.22 -23.58
N GLU A 87 2.75 -33.31 -23.03
CA GLU A 87 1.30 -33.49 -22.90
C GLU A 87 0.70 -32.42 -21.99
N TYR A 88 -0.53 -32.00 -22.30
CA TYR A 88 -1.20 -30.97 -21.52
C TYR A 88 -1.54 -31.47 -20.11
N VAL A 89 -1.25 -30.63 -19.12
CA VAL A 89 -1.63 -30.81 -17.73
C VAL A 89 -2.56 -29.66 -17.33
N ASP A 90 -3.59 -29.97 -16.55
CA ASP A 90 -4.60 -29.00 -16.12
C ASP A 90 -4.00 -27.75 -15.47
N PHE A 91 -4.72 -26.64 -15.61
CA PHE A 91 -4.30 -25.36 -15.07
C PHE A 91 -4.55 -25.30 -13.57
N TYR A 92 -3.49 -25.11 -12.79
CA TYR A 92 -3.52 -25.03 -11.34
C TYR A 92 -3.21 -23.63 -10.84
N THR A 93 -3.48 -23.34 -9.57
CA THR A 93 -3.29 -22.00 -8.98
C THR A 93 -1.85 -21.50 -9.07
N TRP A 94 -0.85 -22.39 -9.06
CA TRP A 94 0.56 -21.99 -9.21
C TRP A 94 0.94 -21.57 -10.63
N ASP A 95 0.11 -21.87 -11.63
CA ASP A 95 0.33 -21.47 -13.02
C ASP A 95 -0.08 -20.02 -13.27
N GLU A 96 -0.96 -19.45 -12.43
CA GLU A 96 -1.61 -18.17 -12.64
C GLU A 96 -0.62 -17.00 -12.75
N ALA A 97 0.29 -16.85 -11.79
CA ALA A 97 1.28 -15.78 -11.80
C ALA A 97 2.22 -15.88 -13.02
N TYR A 98 2.64 -17.10 -13.38
CA TYR A 98 3.56 -17.33 -14.49
C TYR A 98 2.92 -16.97 -15.83
N TYR A 99 1.75 -17.51 -16.14
CA TYR A 99 1.08 -17.23 -17.41
C TYR A 99 0.50 -15.81 -17.46
N SER A 100 0.16 -15.19 -16.32
CA SER A 100 -0.23 -13.78 -16.29
C SER A 100 0.94 -12.89 -16.71
N HIS A 101 2.14 -13.16 -16.20
CA HIS A 101 3.34 -12.42 -16.60
C HIS A 101 3.67 -12.60 -18.09
N MET A 102 3.56 -13.84 -18.60
CA MET A 102 3.73 -14.09 -20.04
C MET A 102 2.70 -13.36 -20.89
N LEU A 103 1.42 -13.38 -20.48
CA LEU A 103 0.34 -12.69 -21.20
C LEU A 103 0.56 -11.17 -21.21
N THR A 104 0.94 -10.57 -20.08
CA THR A 104 1.29 -9.14 -20.01
C THR A 104 2.43 -8.80 -20.97
N LYS A 105 3.47 -9.64 -21.03
CA LYS A 105 4.58 -9.45 -21.96
C LYS A 105 4.14 -9.55 -23.43
N GLU A 106 3.31 -10.54 -23.79
CA GLU A 106 2.77 -10.68 -25.15
C GLU A 106 1.84 -9.52 -25.55
N MET A 107 1.06 -8.98 -24.60
CA MET A 107 0.07 -7.92 -24.89
C MET A 107 0.67 -6.52 -25.00
N PHE A 108 1.69 -6.21 -24.18
CA PHE A 108 2.18 -4.83 -24.03
C PHE A 108 3.61 -4.62 -24.53
N ASP A 109 4.30 -5.67 -24.99
CA ASP A 109 5.73 -5.66 -25.35
C ASP A 109 6.60 -4.97 -24.27
N LEU A 110 6.19 -5.13 -23.01
CA LEU A 110 6.73 -4.37 -21.89
C LEU A 110 7.72 -5.22 -21.10
N ASN A 111 8.98 -4.79 -21.09
CA ASN A 111 9.99 -5.35 -20.21
C ASN A 111 10.02 -4.57 -18.89
N THR A 112 9.43 -5.12 -17.83
CA THR A 112 9.35 -4.49 -16.51
C THR A 112 10.72 -4.20 -15.89
N GLU A 113 11.78 -4.90 -16.29
CA GLU A 113 13.14 -4.63 -15.81
C GLU A 113 13.72 -3.37 -16.45
N HIS A 114 13.52 -3.15 -17.75
CA HIS A 114 13.97 -1.92 -18.43
C HIS A 114 13.17 -0.70 -17.96
N VAL A 115 11.87 -0.87 -17.65
CA VAL A 115 11.04 0.23 -17.13
C VAL A 115 11.59 0.83 -15.84
N LYS A 116 12.31 0.05 -15.01
CA LYS A 116 12.92 0.54 -13.76
C LYS A 116 13.96 1.65 -13.99
N GLU A 117 14.62 1.65 -15.15
CA GLU A 117 15.69 2.59 -15.47
C GLU A 117 15.19 4.04 -15.50
N TYR A 118 13.90 4.25 -15.77
CA TYR A 118 13.25 5.56 -15.74
C TYR A 118 12.90 6.04 -14.34
N PHE A 119 13.01 5.20 -13.31
CA PHE A 119 12.58 5.52 -11.95
C PHE A 119 13.73 5.47 -10.92
N PRO A 120 14.74 6.37 -11.01
CA PRO A 120 15.73 6.53 -9.96
C PRO A 120 15.07 6.90 -8.62
N LEU A 121 15.36 6.14 -7.56
CA LEU A 121 14.72 6.27 -6.25
C LEU A 121 14.73 7.71 -5.74
N LYS A 122 15.88 8.40 -5.76
CA LYS A 122 15.96 9.78 -5.24
C LYS A 122 15.06 10.75 -6.01
N HIS A 123 15.00 10.62 -7.33
CA HIS A 123 14.14 11.44 -8.19
C HIS A 123 12.67 11.16 -7.89
N VAL A 124 12.29 9.87 -7.83
CA VAL A 124 10.91 9.46 -7.52
C VAL A 124 10.45 10.00 -6.17
N ILE A 125 11.25 9.87 -5.11
CA ILE A 125 10.88 10.37 -3.77
C ILE A 125 10.68 11.90 -3.80
N GLN A 126 11.60 12.64 -4.39
CA GLN A 126 11.52 14.11 -4.46
C GLN A 126 10.31 14.57 -5.27
N THR A 127 10.08 13.97 -6.44
CA THR A 127 8.94 14.28 -7.29
C THR A 127 7.63 13.90 -6.63
N ALA A 128 7.55 12.74 -5.98
CA ALA A 128 6.36 12.33 -5.25
C ALA A 128 6.02 13.34 -4.13
N ILE A 129 6.99 13.73 -3.32
CA ILE A 129 6.79 14.76 -2.28
C ILE A 129 6.32 16.09 -2.91
N SER A 130 6.94 16.53 -4.01
CA SER A 130 6.55 17.76 -4.70
C SER A 130 5.12 17.72 -5.25
N ILE A 131 4.65 16.55 -5.71
CA ILE A 131 3.25 16.37 -6.11
C ILE A 131 2.30 16.59 -4.92
N PHE A 132 2.63 16.06 -3.75
CA PHE A 132 1.85 16.28 -2.53
C PHE A 132 1.91 17.74 -2.05
N GLU A 133 3.09 18.38 -2.11
CA GLU A 133 3.25 19.82 -1.83
C GLU A 133 2.30 20.66 -2.68
N ASN A 134 2.32 20.44 -4.00
CA ASN A 134 1.47 21.17 -4.93
C ASN A 134 -0.02 20.87 -4.74
N LEU A 135 -0.38 19.61 -4.52
CA LEU A 135 -1.77 19.19 -4.34
C LEU A 135 -2.38 19.76 -3.06
N LEU A 136 -1.59 19.83 -1.99
CA LEU A 136 -2.06 20.20 -0.65
C LEU A 136 -1.72 21.65 -0.25
N GLY A 137 -0.98 22.38 -1.09
CA GLY A 137 -0.52 23.73 -0.79
C GLY A 137 0.48 23.77 0.38
N LEU A 138 1.35 22.77 0.47
CA LEU A 138 2.33 22.61 1.55
C LEU A 138 3.76 22.73 1.01
N GLN A 139 4.72 22.87 1.91
CA GLN A 139 6.16 22.83 1.59
C GLN A 139 6.88 21.90 2.55
N THR A 140 7.81 21.11 2.03
CA THR A 140 8.67 20.24 2.83
C THR A 140 10.08 20.77 2.87
N LYS A 141 10.71 20.67 4.03
CA LYS A 141 12.10 21.05 4.25
C LYS A 141 12.82 19.92 4.96
N ARG A 142 13.93 19.46 4.39
CA ARG A 142 14.77 18.47 5.05
C ARG A 142 15.39 19.07 6.32
N ALA A 143 15.27 18.36 7.44
CA ALA A 143 15.90 18.75 8.69
C ALA A 143 17.43 18.58 8.60
N GLY A 144 18.18 19.56 9.09
CA GLY A 144 19.64 19.59 8.96
C GLY A 144 20.39 18.60 9.87
N SER A 145 19.86 18.33 11.06
CA SER A 145 20.48 17.40 12.03
C SER A 145 19.40 16.70 12.87
N PRO A 146 18.62 15.79 12.27
CA PRO A 146 17.51 15.15 12.97
C PRO A 146 18.00 14.08 13.95
N ASN A 147 17.25 13.90 15.05
CA ASN A 147 17.41 12.72 15.89
C ASN A 147 16.70 11.54 15.22
N VAL A 148 17.46 10.56 14.74
CA VAL A 148 16.96 9.43 13.94
C VAL A 148 17.45 8.09 14.48
N TRP A 149 16.66 7.04 14.28
CA TRP A 149 17.00 5.67 14.73
C TRP A 149 18.03 4.97 13.83
N HIS A 150 18.33 5.52 12.65
CA HIS A 150 19.31 4.96 11.73
C HIS A 150 19.92 6.07 10.85
N PRO A 151 21.22 6.02 10.48
CA PRO A 151 21.87 7.07 9.69
C PRO A 151 21.27 7.31 8.29
N ASP A 152 20.62 6.29 7.73
CA ASP A 152 19.95 6.39 6.42
C ASP A 152 18.54 7.00 6.51
N VAL A 153 18.03 7.29 7.71
CA VAL A 153 16.68 7.84 7.89
C VAL A 153 16.75 9.35 7.71
N GLU A 154 15.83 9.87 6.91
CA GLU A 154 15.69 11.30 6.66
C GLU A 154 14.47 11.84 7.41
N LEU A 155 14.55 13.08 7.88
CA LEU A 155 13.43 13.80 8.47
C LEU A 155 13.12 15.04 7.63
N TYR A 156 11.84 15.22 7.34
CA TYR A 156 11.29 16.39 6.69
C TYR A 156 10.32 17.10 7.64
N GLU A 157 10.45 18.41 7.74
CA GLU A 157 9.46 19.31 8.31
C GLU A 157 8.47 19.69 7.22
N VAL A 158 7.17 19.66 7.51
CA VAL A 158 6.12 20.03 6.57
C VAL A 158 5.48 21.33 7.06
N TRP A 159 5.41 22.32 6.19
CA TRP A 159 5.01 23.70 6.48
C TRP A 159 3.82 24.12 5.61
N ASP A 160 2.91 24.88 6.20
CA ASP A 160 1.94 25.70 5.48
C ASP A 160 2.60 27.05 5.18
N PRO A 161 2.88 27.37 3.90
CA PRO A 161 3.60 28.59 3.54
C PRO A 161 2.73 29.85 3.65
N ILE A 162 1.40 29.72 3.65
CA ILE A 162 0.47 30.86 3.75
C ILE A 162 0.41 31.32 5.20
N GLU A 163 0.24 30.37 6.12
CA GLU A 163 0.18 30.63 7.55
C GLU A 163 1.57 30.69 8.23
N ASN A 164 2.63 30.35 7.48
CA ASN A 164 4.00 30.17 7.99
C ASN A 164 4.03 29.25 9.23
N LEU A 165 3.31 28.13 9.14
CA LEU A 165 3.05 27.23 10.27
C LEU A 165 3.63 25.84 10.01
N LEU A 166 4.32 25.27 11.00
CA LEU A 166 4.73 23.88 10.97
C LEU A 166 3.49 22.98 11.10
N VAL A 167 3.18 22.20 10.07
CA VAL A 167 2.01 21.32 10.05
C VAL A 167 2.31 19.88 10.43
N GLY A 168 3.56 19.43 10.34
CA GLY A 168 3.92 18.08 10.75
C GLY A 168 5.36 17.70 10.45
N HIS A 169 5.70 16.46 10.78
CA HIS A 169 6.99 15.86 10.50
C HIS A 169 6.83 14.54 9.76
N LEU A 170 7.72 14.29 8.81
CA LEU A 170 7.75 13.08 7.99
C LEU A 170 9.14 12.45 8.04
N TYR A 171 9.24 11.27 8.66
CA TYR A 171 10.43 10.43 8.55
C TYR A 171 10.33 9.54 7.31
N LEU A 172 11.44 9.40 6.59
CA LEU A 172 11.58 8.47 5.48
C LEU A 172 12.68 7.45 5.81
N ASP A 173 12.28 6.20 5.97
CA ASP A 173 13.18 5.06 6.16
C ASP A 173 13.07 4.14 4.95
N LEU A 174 13.89 4.42 3.93
CA LEU A 174 13.67 3.89 2.57
C LEU A 174 14.36 2.57 2.27
N TYR A 175 15.51 2.29 2.89
CA TYR A 175 16.36 1.19 2.44
C TYR A 175 16.15 -0.10 3.21
N SER A 176 16.22 -1.22 2.51
CA SER A 176 16.27 -2.55 3.13
C SER A 176 17.50 -2.71 4.01
N ARG A 177 17.33 -3.35 5.17
CA ARG A 177 18.42 -3.76 6.06
C ARG A 177 17.98 -4.93 6.94
N LYS A 178 18.96 -5.67 7.47
CA LYS A 178 18.72 -6.81 8.36
C LYS A 178 17.82 -6.40 9.54
N ASN A 179 16.82 -7.21 9.84
CA ASN A 179 15.87 -7.04 10.95
C ASN A 179 14.96 -5.79 10.88
N LYS A 180 14.92 -5.07 9.74
CA LYS A 180 13.90 -4.05 9.48
C LYS A 180 12.61 -4.72 9.01
N CYS A 181 11.47 -4.09 9.28
CA CYS A 181 10.18 -4.44 8.67
C CYS A 181 10.31 -4.49 7.12
N THR A 182 9.66 -5.48 6.52
CA THR A 182 9.60 -5.70 5.07
C THR A 182 8.28 -5.20 4.51
N GLY A 183 8.26 -4.77 3.25
CA GLY A 183 7.12 -4.11 2.62
C GLY A 183 7.03 -2.62 2.94
N GLY A 184 5.99 -1.97 2.43
CA GLY A 184 5.67 -0.57 2.72
C GLY A 184 4.68 -0.46 3.87
N THR A 185 4.95 0.47 4.78
CA THR A 185 4.03 0.82 5.86
C THR A 185 4.30 2.24 6.38
N THR A 186 3.24 2.88 6.87
CA THR A 186 3.30 4.19 7.49
C THR A 186 2.97 4.06 8.97
N PHE A 187 3.92 4.45 9.82
CA PHE A 187 3.74 4.52 11.27
C PHE A 187 3.36 5.93 11.70
N TYR A 188 2.36 6.04 12.57
CA TYR A 188 1.97 7.29 13.22
C TYR A 188 2.66 7.38 14.58
N LEU A 189 3.76 8.13 14.64
CA LEU A 189 4.60 8.22 15.84
C LEU A 189 4.03 9.20 16.87
N ARG A 190 3.35 10.25 16.41
CA ARG A 190 2.65 11.21 17.27
C ARG A 190 1.37 11.68 16.58
N PRO A 191 0.21 11.68 17.25
CA PRO A 191 -1.01 12.24 16.70
C PRO A 191 -0.97 13.77 16.70
N GLY A 192 -1.61 14.38 15.73
CA GLY A 192 -1.83 15.83 15.68
C GLY A 192 -3.17 16.21 16.32
N PHE A 193 -3.18 17.17 17.23
CA PHE A 193 -4.43 17.67 17.82
C PHE A 193 -4.25 19.08 18.39
N VAL A 194 -5.37 19.78 18.56
CA VAL A 194 -5.41 21.09 19.23
C VAL A 194 -5.61 20.88 20.73
N GLN A 195 -4.63 21.31 21.52
CA GLN A 195 -4.68 21.27 22.98
C GLN A 195 -5.73 22.25 23.54
N ILE A 196 -6.06 22.09 24.82
CA ILE A 196 -7.06 22.91 25.53
C ILE A 196 -6.66 24.40 25.53
N ASP A 197 -5.36 24.69 25.56
CA ASP A 197 -4.77 26.02 25.51
C ASP A 197 -4.60 26.58 24.08
N LYS A 198 -5.15 25.88 23.07
CA LYS A 198 -5.06 26.17 21.62
C LYS A 198 -3.68 25.96 21.00
N LEU A 199 -2.71 25.36 21.70
CA LEU A 199 -1.47 24.94 21.07
C LEU A 199 -1.72 23.69 20.20
N ARG A 200 -1.23 23.71 18.95
CA ARG A 200 -1.33 22.54 18.06
C ARG A 200 -0.13 21.63 18.28
N GLU A 201 -0.40 20.39 18.68
CA GLU A 201 0.60 19.33 18.60
C GLU A 201 0.77 18.89 17.15
N CYS A 202 2.02 18.89 16.67
CA CYS A 202 2.32 18.55 15.29
C CYS A 202 2.39 17.03 15.12
N PRO A 203 1.57 16.44 14.22
CA PRO A 203 1.65 15.02 13.91
C PRO A 203 3.04 14.64 13.40
N VAL A 204 3.42 13.40 13.66
CA VAL A 204 4.67 12.79 13.20
C VAL A 204 4.35 11.47 12.53
N SER A 205 4.67 11.36 11.24
CA SER A 205 4.54 10.13 10.45
C SER A 205 5.92 9.59 10.09
N ALA A 206 6.04 8.27 9.95
CA ALA A 206 7.24 7.62 9.45
C ALA A 206 6.87 6.61 8.36
N ILE A 207 7.35 6.85 7.15
CA ILE A 207 7.24 5.88 6.05
C ILE A 207 8.41 4.92 6.15
N VAL A 208 8.11 3.64 6.21
CA VAL A 208 9.07 2.55 6.28
C VAL A 208 8.84 1.64 5.09
N VAL A 209 9.81 1.61 4.18
CA VAL A 209 9.82 0.75 2.98
C VAL A 209 11.16 0.01 2.89
N ASP A 210 11.26 -1.03 2.08
CA ASP A 210 12.44 -1.89 1.95
C ASP A 210 13.07 -1.82 0.55
N PHE A 211 13.22 -0.62 0.02
CA PHE A 211 13.81 -0.40 -1.31
C PHE A 211 15.30 -0.76 -1.38
N PRO A 212 15.83 -1.05 -2.58
CA PRO A 212 17.25 -1.31 -2.76
C PRO A 212 18.07 -0.10 -2.30
N LYS A 213 19.17 -0.37 -1.60
CA LYS A 213 20.16 0.66 -1.27
C LYS A 213 21.03 0.92 -2.51
N PRO A 214 21.31 2.19 -2.88
CA PRO A 214 22.26 2.47 -3.95
C PRO A 214 23.65 1.95 -3.57
N SER A 215 24.41 1.51 -4.58
CA SER A 215 25.82 1.13 -4.42
C SER A 215 26.73 2.29 -4.84
N ASN A 216 28.04 2.15 -4.63
CA ASN A 216 29.01 3.14 -5.11
C ASN A 216 29.02 3.28 -6.64
N THR A 217 28.51 2.29 -7.37
CA THR A 217 28.58 2.21 -8.84
C THR A 217 27.20 2.21 -9.50
N SER A 218 26.11 2.16 -8.75
CA SER A 218 24.75 2.12 -9.31
C SER A 218 23.73 2.83 -8.42
N GLN A 219 22.83 3.56 -9.07
CA GLN A 219 21.67 4.15 -8.40
C GLN A 219 20.65 3.06 -8.03
N ALA A 220 19.88 3.31 -6.98
CA ALA A 220 18.72 2.49 -6.66
C ALA A 220 17.58 2.84 -7.63
N LEU A 221 17.07 1.84 -8.33
CA LEU A 221 15.95 1.96 -9.26
C LEU A 221 14.70 1.33 -8.66
N LEU A 222 13.54 1.90 -8.97
CA LEU A 222 12.26 1.42 -8.48
C LEU A 222 11.45 0.75 -9.58
N SER A 223 10.79 -0.36 -9.25
CA SER A 223 9.71 -0.89 -10.08
C SER A 223 8.49 0.02 -10.01
N LEU A 224 7.62 -0.05 -11.02
CA LEU A 224 6.35 0.68 -10.98
C LEU A 224 5.52 0.33 -9.72
N THR A 225 5.57 -0.92 -9.27
CA THR A 225 4.94 -1.32 -8.00
C THR A 225 5.53 -0.57 -6.81
N GLN A 226 6.86 -0.41 -6.74
CA GLN A 226 7.51 0.36 -5.67
C GLN A 226 7.21 1.86 -5.76
N VAL A 227 7.08 2.41 -6.98
CA VAL A 227 6.58 3.78 -7.18
C VAL A 227 5.15 3.92 -6.63
N LYS A 228 4.25 2.99 -6.95
CA LYS A 228 2.90 2.98 -6.37
C LYS A 228 2.93 2.87 -4.84
N THR A 229 3.80 2.01 -4.29
CA THR A 229 3.96 1.87 -2.84
C THR A 229 4.35 3.18 -2.18
N ILE A 230 5.30 3.96 -2.72
CA ILE A 230 5.64 5.24 -2.07
C ILE A 230 4.47 6.23 -2.11
N PHE A 231 3.70 6.30 -3.19
CA PHE A 231 2.50 7.14 -3.25
C PHE A 231 1.42 6.71 -2.27
N HIS A 232 1.23 5.40 -2.11
CA HIS A 232 0.33 4.82 -1.13
C HIS A 232 0.71 5.27 0.30
N GLU A 233 1.99 5.08 0.67
CA GLU A 233 2.47 5.45 2.02
C GLU A 233 2.47 6.97 2.24
N LEU A 234 2.79 7.77 1.22
CA LEU A 234 2.64 9.23 1.30
C LEU A 234 1.17 9.62 1.51
N GLY A 235 0.22 8.92 0.88
CA GLY A 235 -1.20 9.09 1.13
C GLY A 235 -1.56 8.94 2.61
N HIS A 236 -1.10 7.86 3.24
CA HIS A 236 -1.26 7.65 4.69
C HIS A 236 -0.57 8.72 5.53
N ALA A 237 0.67 9.07 5.18
CA ALA A 237 1.46 10.02 5.94
C ALA A 237 0.85 11.43 5.91
N PHE A 238 0.40 11.89 4.73
CA PHE A 238 -0.24 13.19 4.56
C PHE A 238 -1.67 13.21 5.08
N HIS A 239 -2.39 12.08 5.05
CA HIS A 239 -3.67 11.98 5.76
C HIS A 239 -3.49 12.30 7.26
N ASN A 240 -2.45 11.75 7.91
CA ASN A 240 -2.12 12.12 9.28
C ASN A 240 -1.68 13.58 9.42
N ILE A 241 -0.73 14.05 8.59
CA ILE A 241 -0.15 15.40 8.71
C ILE A 241 -1.21 16.50 8.56
N CYS A 242 -2.13 16.32 7.62
CA CYS A 242 -3.19 17.28 7.32
C CYS A 242 -4.39 17.18 8.28
N THR A 243 -4.48 16.13 9.10
CA THR A 243 -5.59 15.97 10.04
C THR A 243 -5.55 17.06 11.11
N LYS A 244 -6.69 17.73 11.31
CA LYS A 244 -6.89 18.76 12.33
C LYS A 244 -8.06 18.35 13.23
N THR A 245 -7.75 17.78 14.38
CA THR A 245 -8.76 17.31 15.35
C THR A 245 -8.54 17.95 16.72
N LYS A 246 -9.60 17.98 17.54
CA LYS A 246 -9.50 18.41 18.95
C LYS A 246 -8.95 17.29 19.85
N TRP A 247 -9.14 16.04 19.45
CA TRP A 247 -8.85 14.87 20.26
C TRP A 247 -7.83 13.99 19.55
N GLY A 248 -6.70 13.71 20.21
CA GLY A 248 -5.64 12.87 19.64
C GLY A 248 -6.13 11.47 19.26
N GLY A 249 -7.09 10.90 20.00
CA GLY A 249 -7.69 9.60 19.68
C GLY A 249 -8.56 9.57 18.41
N LEU A 250 -8.87 10.73 17.82
CA LEU A 250 -9.57 10.85 16.54
C LEU A 250 -8.64 11.32 15.42
N CYS A 251 -7.34 11.46 15.68
CA CYS A 251 -6.37 11.87 14.67
C CYS A 251 -5.92 10.68 13.80
N SER A 252 -5.28 10.99 12.67
CA SER A 252 -4.54 10.04 11.84
C SER A 252 -5.47 9.01 11.19
N SER A 253 -5.07 7.75 11.17
CA SER A 253 -5.83 6.61 10.68
C SER A 253 -6.96 6.16 11.61
N ASN A 254 -7.34 6.93 12.64
CA ASN A 254 -8.47 6.59 13.51
C ASN A 254 -9.81 6.94 12.84
N VAL A 255 -9.98 6.38 11.65
CA VAL A 255 -11.21 6.36 10.83
C VAL A 255 -11.68 4.91 10.74
N GLU A 256 -12.81 4.67 10.07
CA GLU A 256 -13.26 3.31 9.79
C GLU A 256 -12.19 2.51 9.04
N HIS A 257 -11.96 1.27 9.44
CA HIS A 257 -10.87 0.43 8.92
C HIS A 257 -11.09 0.07 7.45
N ASP A 258 -12.34 0.00 7.00
CA ASP A 258 -12.70 -0.17 5.58
C ASP A 258 -12.68 1.14 4.78
N PHE A 259 -12.34 2.28 5.40
CA PHE A 259 -12.14 3.57 4.75
C PHE A 259 -10.68 4.04 4.74
N VAL A 260 -9.87 3.60 5.72
CA VAL A 260 -8.50 4.09 5.91
C VAL A 260 -7.61 4.00 4.67
N GLU A 261 -7.84 3.00 3.81
CA GLU A 261 -7.10 2.78 2.57
C GLU A 261 -7.58 3.63 1.38
N MET A 262 -8.73 4.31 1.50
CA MET A 262 -9.26 5.10 0.39
C MET A 262 -8.31 6.24 -0.01
N PRO A 263 -7.77 7.07 0.91
CA PRO A 263 -6.85 8.14 0.54
C PRO A 263 -5.54 7.63 -0.08
N SER A 264 -4.97 6.54 0.44
CA SER A 264 -3.72 5.96 -0.05
C SER A 264 -3.90 5.34 -1.45
N GLN A 265 -4.98 4.57 -1.66
CA GLN A 265 -5.29 3.98 -2.96
C GLN A 265 -5.68 5.02 -4.02
N LEU A 266 -6.24 6.17 -3.62
CA LEU A 266 -6.44 7.29 -4.53
C LEU A 266 -5.09 7.82 -5.05
N MET A 267 -4.10 7.96 -4.17
CA MET A 267 -2.76 8.45 -4.53
C MET A 267 -1.98 7.47 -5.41
N GLU A 268 -2.19 6.16 -5.24
CA GLU A 268 -1.66 5.15 -6.17
C GLU A 268 -2.12 5.35 -7.62
N ASN A 269 -3.35 5.81 -7.83
CA ASN A 269 -3.87 6.07 -9.17
C ASN A 269 -3.41 7.44 -9.68
N TRP A 270 -3.14 8.39 -8.77
CA TRP A 270 -2.65 9.71 -9.12
C TRP A 270 -1.28 9.66 -9.78
N CYS A 271 -0.37 8.80 -9.30
CA CYS A 271 0.96 8.65 -9.89
C CYS A 271 0.94 8.06 -11.31
N LEU A 272 -0.15 7.39 -11.69
CA LEU A 272 -0.33 6.79 -13.01
C LEU A 272 -0.98 7.72 -14.04
N GLN A 273 -1.43 8.92 -13.62
CA GLN A 273 -1.92 9.92 -14.57
C GLN A 273 -0.77 10.34 -15.51
N PRO A 274 -0.99 10.45 -16.83
CA PRO A 274 0.09 10.70 -17.79
C PRO A 274 0.95 11.93 -17.44
N SER A 275 0.33 13.01 -16.99
CA SER A 275 1.04 14.23 -16.59
C SER A 275 1.97 14.04 -15.38
N GLN A 276 1.61 13.15 -14.45
CA GLN A 276 2.40 12.84 -13.25
C GLN A 276 3.42 11.74 -13.52
N SER A 277 3.05 10.71 -14.30
CA SER A 277 3.98 9.66 -14.68
C SER A 277 5.18 10.22 -15.44
N THR A 278 4.98 11.22 -16.30
CA THR A 278 6.08 11.86 -17.04
C THR A 278 7.05 12.61 -16.13
N THR A 279 6.57 13.27 -15.06
CA THR A 279 7.46 13.99 -14.12
C THR A 279 8.26 13.04 -13.23
N LEU A 280 7.72 11.84 -12.97
CA LEU A 280 8.39 10.79 -12.21
C LEU A 280 9.52 10.10 -12.98
N GLN A 281 9.57 10.26 -14.30
CA GLN A 281 10.57 9.64 -15.17
C GLN A 281 11.77 10.57 -15.38
N THR A 282 12.96 9.97 -15.52
CA THR A 282 14.15 10.67 -16.03
C THR A 282 14.45 10.23 -17.45
N GLU A 283 14.98 11.12 -18.28
CA GLU A 283 15.56 10.73 -19.58
C GLU A 283 16.77 9.80 -19.33
N ILE A 284 16.91 8.77 -20.18
CA ILE A 284 18.04 7.82 -20.16
C ILE A 284 19.03 8.21 -21.25
#